data_AF-R1FE66-F1
#
_entry.id   AF-R1FE66-F1
#
_cell.length_a   1.000
_cell.length_b   1.000
_cell.length_c   1.000
_cell.angle_alpha   90.00
_cell.angle_beta   90.00
_cell.angle_gamma   90.00
#
_symmetry.space_group_name_H-M   'P 1'
#
loop_
_entity.id
_entity.type
_entity.pdbx_description
1 polymer ?
#
loop_
_entity_poly.entity_id
_entity_poly.type
_entity_poly.pdbx_seq_one_letter_code
_entity_poly.pdbx_strand_id
1 'polypeptide(L)'
;MTDYTPKAAQDKQVNHGVYVQPTEDGNFGLDKDIADNAKKKYDFAKEQEVRTWIEKVLGVKLEDGLGALELQKVLQSGVVLCQLANKIKTGVCKLPRSTTQPAVQRENISFYLEACKKLGMTDNFIFMTDNLFQDRLVELAMMSVINNLCELKNIAEKSSPAA
;
A
#
# COMPACT_ATOMS: atom_id res chain seq x y z
N MET A 1 -53.85 5.52 42.98
CA MET A 1 -53.08 4.34 42.56
C MET A 1 -51.83 4.88 41.91
N THR A 2 -50.71 4.70 42.60
CA THR A 2 -49.36 5.08 42.21
C THR A 2 -48.88 4.25 41.02
N ASP A 3 -47.66 4.57 40.61
CA ASP A 3 -46.68 3.67 39.99
C ASP A 3 -46.46 3.93 38.50
N TYR A 4 -45.25 3.99 37.98
CA TYR A 4 -43.88 4.00 38.51
C TYR A 4 -43.04 4.03 37.22
N THR A 5 -42.09 4.96 37.09
CA THR A 5 -41.06 4.84 36.03
C THR A 5 -39.92 3.97 36.58
N PRO A 6 -39.35 3.05 35.78
CA PRO A 6 -37.93 3.24 35.48
C PRO A 6 -37.47 2.79 34.07
N LYS A 7 -36.48 3.56 33.63
CA LYS A 7 -35.35 3.37 32.71
C LYS A 7 -34.92 1.96 32.23
N ALA A 8 -34.45 1.99 30.97
CA ALA A 8 -33.18 1.46 30.42
C ALA A 8 -33.11 0.04 29.84
N ALA A 9 -32.93 -0.02 28.51
CA ALA A 9 -31.94 -0.83 27.76
C ALA A 9 -32.07 -0.46 26.27
N GLN A 10 -31.45 0.64 25.81
CA GLN A 10 -30.18 0.69 25.08
C GLN A 10 -30.14 -0.04 23.71
N ASP A 11 -29.81 0.79 22.72
CA ASP A 11 -29.04 0.50 21.50
C ASP A 11 -29.67 -0.36 20.40
N LYS A 12 -30.27 0.31 19.41
CA LYS A 12 -30.04 -0.04 18.00
C LYS A 12 -29.83 1.20 17.15
N GLN A 13 -28.59 1.37 16.72
CA GLN A 13 -28.16 2.32 15.71
C GLN A 13 -28.97 2.11 14.42
N VAL A 14 -29.46 3.23 13.92
CA VAL A 14 -30.05 3.40 12.60
C VAL A 14 -28.93 3.33 11.58
N ASN A 15 -29.05 2.51 10.53
CA ASN A 15 -28.45 2.90 9.26
C ASN A 15 -29.33 2.53 8.07
N HIS A 16 -29.36 3.46 7.13
CA HIS A 16 -30.29 3.62 6.02
C HIS A 16 -30.25 2.47 4.99
N GLY A 17 -31.41 1.85 4.79
CA GLY A 17 -32.07 1.59 3.51
C GLY A 17 -31.30 0.96 2.34
N VAL A 18 -31.54 -0.34 2.12
CA VAL A 18 -31.97 -0.89 0.82
C VAL A 18 -32.95 -2.04 1.13
N TYR A 19 -34.22 -1.91 0.74
CA TYR A 19 -35.17 -3.02 0.78
C TYR A 19 -35.10 -3.77 -0.56
N VAL A 20 -34.84 -5.07 -0.53
CA VAL A 20 -35.00 -5.96 -1.70
C VAL A 20 -36.04 -7.02 -1.35
N GLN A 21 -37.12 -7.07 -2.13
CA GLN A 21 -38.20 -8.05 -1.98
C GLN A 21 -37.80 -9.38 -2.65
N PRO A 22 -38.20 -10.54 -2.09
CA PRO A 22 -37.92 -11.83 -2.70
C PRO A 22 -38.97 -12.12 -3.78
N THR A 23 -38.54 -12.39 -5.02
CA THR A 23 -39.39 -13.03 -6.03
C THR A 23 -39.05 -14.52 -6.12
N GLU A 24 -40.09 -15.32 -5.99
CA GLU A 24 -40.10 -16.77 -6.20
C GLU A 24 -39.97 -17.04 -7.70
N ASP A 25 -38.78 -17.40 -8.18
CA ASP A 25 -38.60 -18.32 -9.31
C ASP A 25 -37.11 -18.56 -9.55
N GLY A 26 -36.74 -19.85 -9.59
CA GLY A 26 -35.36 -20.32 -9.62
C GLY A 26 -34.62 -20.02 -10.91
N ASN A 27 -34.00 -18.84 -10.98
CA ASN A 27 -32.95 -18.54 -11.94
C ASN A 27 -31.63 -18.24 -11.21
N PHE A 28 -30.74 -19.23 -11.12
CA PHE A 28 -29.35 -19.03 -10.71
C PHE A 28 -28.60 -18.34 -11.86
N GLY A 29 -28.84 -17.05 -12.04
CA GLY A 29 -28.17 -16.24 -13.05
C GLY A 29 -27.42 -15.09 -12.40
N LEU A 30 -26.09 -15.23 -12.31
CA LEU A 30 -25.12 -14.14 -12.14
C LEU A 30 -25.37 -13.11 -11.01
N ASP A 31 -25.09 -13.43 -9.74
CA ASP A 31 -25.02 -12.37 -8.71
C ASP A 31 -24.09 -12.65 -7.51
N LYS A 32 -23.20 -13.65 -7.58
CA LYS A 32 -22.12 -13.79 -6.59
C LYS A 32 -20.78 -13.25 -7.09
N ASP A 33 -20.46 -13.43 -8.36
CA ASP A 33 -19.16 -12.98 -8.90
C ASP A 33 -19.11 -11.48 -9.23
N ILE A 34 -20.25 -10.79 -9.32
CA ILE A 34 -20.29 -9.35 -9.64
C ILE A 34 -20.20 -8.48 -8.37
N ALA A 35 -20.65 -8.98 -7.21
CA ALA A 35 -20.59 -8.23 -5.95
C ALA A 35 -19.22 -8.33 -5.25
N ASP A 36 -18.45 -9.38 -5.48
CA ASP A 36 -17.09 -9.54 -4.92
C ASP A 36 -16.01 -8.75 -5.69
N ASN A 37 -16.33 -8.21 -6.87
CA ASN A 37 -15.34 -7.71 -7.83
C ASN A 37 -15.24 -6.16 -7.96
N ALA A 38 -15.73 -5.39 -6.97
CA ALA A 38 -15.67 -3.92 -7.00
C ALA A 38 -14.98 -3.26 -5.79
N LYS A 39 -14.20 -4.02 -5.02
CA LYS A 39 -13.14 -3.46 -4.17
C LYS A 39 -11.87 -4.24 -4.48
N LYS A 40 -10.91 -3.62 -5.17
CA LYS A 40 -9.55 -4.17 -5.27
C LYS A 40 -9.02 -4.31 -3.83
N LYS A 41 -9.17 -5.50 -3.26
CA LYS A 41 -8.66 -5.85 -1.93
C LYS A 41 -7.16 -5.60 -1.97
N TYR A 42 -6.66 -4.84 -1.02
CA TYR A 42 -5.23 -4.61 -0.86
C TYR A 42 -4.51 -5.97 -0.68
N ASP A 43 -3.40 -6.17 -1.40
CA ASP A 43 -2.71 -7.46 -1.47
C ASP A 43 -1.68 -7.60 -0.35
N PHE A 44 -2.13 -8.14 0.78
CA PHE A 44 -1.30 -8.38 1.97
C PHE A 44 -0.16 -9.37 1.71
N ALA A 45 -0.33 -10.32 0.78
CA ALA A 45 0.71 -11.29 0.48
C ALA A 45 1.90 -10.63 -0.23
N LYS A 46 1.61 -9.75 -1.20
CA LYS A 46 2.65 -8.94 -1.87
C LYS A 46 3.31 -7.96 -0.92
N GLU A 47 2.56 -7.32 -0.01
CA GLU A 47 3.16 -6.48 1.02
C GLU A 47 4.19 -7.27 1.82
N GLN A 48 3.81 -8.45 2.33
CA GLN A 48 4.70 -9.26 3.16
C GLN A 48 5.97 -9.67 2.39
N GLU A 49 5.83 -10.03 1.11
CA GLU A 49 6.96 -10.36 0.24
C GLU A 49 7.90 -9.16 0.08
N VAL A 50 7.36 -7.98 -0.22
CA VAL A 50 8.12 -6.74 -0.39
C VAL A 50 8.82 -6.33 0.90
N ARG A 51 8.14 -6.40 2.04
CA ARG A 51 8.74 -6.14 3.36
C ARG A 51 9.94 -7.04 3.61
N THR A 52 9.73 -8.35 3.48
CA THR A 52 10.80 -9.35 3.69
C THR A 52 12.00 -9.09 2.77
N TRP A 53 11.74 -8.70 1.52
CA TRP A 53 12.80 -8.36 0.58
C TRP A 53 13.56 -7.08 0.97
N ILE A 54 12.86 -6.02 1.36
CA ILE A 54 13.47 -4.77 1.84
C ILE A 54 14.38 -5.04 3.04
N GLU A 55 13.87 -5.79 4.03
CA GLU A 55 14.62 -6.15 5.23
C GLU A 55 15.88 -6.95 4.89
N LYS A 56 15.76 -7.92 3.97
CA LYS A 56 16.89 -8.73 3.49
C LYS A 56 17.96 -7.89 2.80
N VAL A 57 17.57 -6.94 1.95
CA VAL A 57 18.53 -6.12 1.17
C VAL A 57 19.20 -5.06 2.03
N LEU A 58 18.48 -4.47 2.98
CA LEU A 58 19.00 -3.43 3.86
C LEU A 58 19.67 -3.98 5.13
N GLY A 59 19.35 -5.21 5.52
CA GLY A 59 19.82 -5.81 6.77
C GLY A 59 19.19 -5.18 8.02
N VAL A 60 18.00 -4.58 7.89
CA VAL A 60 17.26 -3.93 8.98
C VAL A 60 15.87 -4.53 9.06
N LYS A 61 15.27 -4.55 10.26
CA LYS A 61 13.84 -4.88 10.40
C LYS A 61 13.01 -3.63 10.16
N LEU A 62 11.91 -3.79 9.43
CA LEU A 62 10.86 -2.78 9.34
C LEU A 62 10.01 -2.83 10.60
N GLU A 63 9.26 -1.75 10.86
CA GLU A 63 8.34 -1.71 11.99
C GLU A 63 7.25 -2.79 11.87
N ASP A 64 6.86 -3.35 13.01
CA ASP A 64 5.83 -4.38 13.11
C ASP A 64 4.46 -3.82 12.70
N GLY A 65 3.70 -4.62 11.95
CA GLY A 65 2.35 -4.28 11.50
C GLY A 65 2.19 -4.51 9.99
N LEU A 66 1.07 -5.11 9.59
CA LEU A 66 0.75 -5.39 8.19
C LEU A 66 -0.42 -4.51 7.75
N GLY A 67 -0.31 -3.91 6.57
CA GLY A 67 -1.35 -3.10 5.95
C GLY A 67 -0.79 -1.89 5.22
N ALA A 68 -1.59 -1.38 4.27
CA ALA A 68 -1.22 -0.28 3.40
C ALA A 68 -0.68 0.95 4.15
N LEU A 69 -1.34 1.33 5.24
CA LEU A 69 -0.94 2.47 6.07
C LEU A 69 0.39 2.24 6.80
N GLU A 70 0.62 1.03 7.31
CA GLU A 70 1.85 0.71 8.04
C GLU A 70 3.04 0.67 7.08
N LEU A 71 2.87 0.07 5.89
CA LEU A 71 3.91 0.10 4.87
C LEU A 71 4.16 1.53 4.36
N GLN A 72 3.10 2.32 4.20
CA GLN A 72 3.22 3.72 3.78
C GLN A 72 4.10 4.50 4.76
N LYS A 73 3.83 4.44 6.07
CA LYS A 73 4.62 5.15 7.11
C LYS A 73 6.12 4.86 7.02
N VAL A 74 6.46 3.58 6.82
CA VAL A 74 7.85 3.12 6.68
C VAL A 74 8.52 3.74 5.46
N LEU A 75 7.81 3.83 4.33
CA LEU A 75 8.36 4.27 3.05
C LEU A 75 8.24 5.78 2.80
N GLN A 76 7.33 6.47 3.48
CA GLN A 76 6.91 7.86 3.21
C GLN A 76 8.08 8.86 3.29
N SER A 77 9.08 8.60 4.13
CA SER A 77 10.29 9.44 4.22
C SER A 77 11.13 9.45 2.93
N GLY A 78 10.97 8.44 2.07
CA GLY A 78 11.79 8.20 0.88
C GLY A 78 13.21 7.70 1.18
N VAL A 79 13.62 7.64 2.45
CA VAL A 79 14.98 7.23 2.85
C VAL A 79 15.23 5.75 2.54
N VAL A 80 14.32 4.88 2.98
CA VAL A 80 14.38 3.42 2.74
C VAL A 80 14.44 3.13 1.24
N LEU A 81 13.60 3.81 0.45
CA LEU A 81 13.55 3.67 -1.01
C LEU A 81 14.88 4.04 -1.67
N CYS A 82 15.47 5.18 -1.32
CA CYS A 82 16.75 5.60 -1.88
C CYS A 82 17.90 4.67 -1.48
N GLN A 83 17.90 4.18 -0.24
CA GLN A 83 18.88 3.20 0.23
C GLN A 83 18.77 1.89 -0.55
N LEU A 84 17.55 1.42 -0.80
CA LEU A 84 17.27 0.20 -1.56
C LEU A 84 17.80 0.31 -3.00
N ALA A 85 17.51 1.41 -3.70
CA ALA A 85 18.04 1.66 -5.04
C ALA A 85 19.58 1.66 -5.05
N ASN A 86 20.21 2.30 -4.06
CA ASN A 86 21.66 2.33 -3.94
C ASN A 86 22.30 0.99 -3.56
N LYS A 87 21.56 0.05 -2.96
CA LYS A 87 22.02 -1.33 -2.75
C LYS A 87 22.07 -2.13 -4.05
N ILE A 88 21.17 -1.85 -4.98
CA ILE A 88 21.14 -2.51 -6.29
C ILE A 88 22.28 -1.98 -7.17
N LYS A 89 22.45 -0.67 -7.20
CA LYS A 89 23.54 -0.01 -7.95
C LYS A 89 24.05 1.18 -7.17
N THR A 90 25.28 1.09 -6.68
CA THR A 90 25.92 2.16 -5.91
C THR A 90 25.87 3.50 -6.67
N GLY A 91 25.33 4.53 -6.03
CA GLY A 91 25.29 5.90 -6.57
C GLY A 91 24.19 6.17 -7.61
N VAL A 92 23.29 5.21 -7.86
CA VAL A 92 22.17 5.42 -8.80
C VAL A 92 21.15 6.43 -8.29
N CYS A 93 20.99 6.51 -6.96
CA CYS A 93 20.11 7.43 -6.28
C CYS A 93 20.92 8.43 -5.46
N LYS A 94 20.46 9.69 -5.42
CA LYS A 94 21.03 10.70 -4.52
C LYS A 94 20.85 10.27 -3.07
N LEU A 95 21.76 10.70 -2.19
CA LEU A 95 21.69 10.40 -0.77
C LEU A 95 20.45 11.10 -0.16
N PRO A 96 19.51 10.34 0.43
CA PRO A 96 18.31 10.93 1.00
C PRO A 96 18.62 11.67 2.30
N ARG A 97 17.79 12.65 2.64
CA ARG A 97 17.86 13.33 3.94
C ARG A 97 16.75 12.83 4.85
N SER A 98 17.11 12.38 6.06
CA SER A 98 16.14 12.04 7.09
C SER A 98 15.59 13.33 7.71
N THR A 99 14.29 13.56 7.58
CA THR A 99 13.61 14.76 8.10
C THR A 99 12.10 14.55 8.15
N THR A 100 11.43 15.34 8.99
CA THR A 100 9.97 15.45 9.06
C THR A 100 9.40 16.46 8.07
N GLN A 101 10.24 17.20 7.33
CA GLN A 101 9.79 18.22 6.39
C GLN A 101 9.14 17.60 5.14
N PRO A 102 7.84 17.86 4.86
CA PRO A 102 7.10 17.30 3.72
C PRO A 102 7.78 17.48 2.36
N ALA A 103 8.32 18.67 2.10
CA ALA A 103 8.95 19.00 0.82
C ALA A 103 10.18 18.12 0.56
N VAL A 104 10.97 17.84 1.60
CA VAL A 104 12.19 17.03 1.50
C VAL A 104 11.86 15.55 1.36
N GLN A 105 10.83 15.06 2.05
CA GLN A 105 10.37 13.68 1.88
C GLN A 105 9.90 13.42 0.43
N ARG A 106 9.13 14.36 -0.13
CA ARG A 106 8.72 14.31 -1.54
C ARG A 106 9.91 14.35 -2.50
N GLU A 107 10.91 15.19 -2.20
CA GLU A 107 12.17 15.25 -2.96
C GLU A 107 12.93 13.92 -2.93
N ASN A 108 13.05 13.28 -1.76
CA ASN A 108 13.67 11.95 -1.63
C ASN A 108 12.93 10.91 -2.48
N ILE A 109 11.60 10.89 -2.45
CA ILE A 109 10.79 9.98 -3.28
C ILE A 109 11.05 10.23 -4.77
N SER A 110 11.13 11.50 -5.19
CA SER A 110 11.47 11.83 -6.57
C SER A 110 12.87 11.34 -6.97
N PHE A 111 13.87 11.43 -6.09
CA PHE A 111 15.20 10.88 -6.36
C PHE A 111 15.17 9.36 -6.57
N TYR A 112 14.39 8.65 -5.77
CA TYR A 112 14.17 7.22 -5.92
C TYR A 112 13.52 6.87 -7.27
N LEU A 113 12.44 7.56 -7.64
CA LEU A 113 11.73 7.29 -8.90
C LEU A 113 12.64 7.51 -10.13
N GLU A 114 13.47 8.56 -10.10
CA GLU A 114 14.48 8.79 -11.13
C GLU A 114 15.57 7.71 -11.14
N ALA A 115 15.93 7.17 -9.97
CA ALA A 115 16.84 6.02 -9.88
C ALA A 115 16.22 4.75 -10.48
N CYS A 116 14.94 4.47 -10.25
CA CYS A 116 14.23 3.34 -10.86
C CYS A 116 14.30 3.38 -12.39
N LYS A 117 14.08 4.56 -13.00
CA LYS A 117 14.21 4.73 -14.45
C LYS A 117 15.64 4.44 -14.94
N LYS A 118 16.65 4.93 -14.22
CA LYS A 118 18.07 4.65 -14.52
C LYS A 118 18.46 3.18 -14.38
N LEU A 119 17.73 2.42 -13.57
CA LEU A 119 17.87 0.96 -13.44
C LEU A 119 17.14 0.19 -14.55
N GLY A 120 16.44 0.89 -15.46
CA GLY A 120 15.72 0.28 -16.58
C GLY A 120 14.28 -0.11 -16.26
N MET A 121 13.71 0.38 -15.16
CA MET A 121 12.30 0.16 -14.87
C MET A 121 11.42 0.88 -15.91
N THR A 122 10.40 0.19 -16.40
CA THR A 122 9.44 0.77 -17.35
C THR A 122 8.46 1.72 -16.66
N ASP A 123 7.98 2.73 -17.39
CA ASP A 123 7.11 3.77 -16.85
C ASP A 123 5.79 3.24 -16.25
N ASN A 124 5.32 2.07 -16.70
CA ASN A 124 4.12 1.41 -16.15
C ASN A 124 4.24 1.07 -14.65
N PHE A 125 5.46 0.91 -14.15
CA PHE A 125 5.72 0.62 -12.74
C PHE A 125 6.17 1.86 -11.96
N ILE A 126 6.34 3.02 -12.59
CA ILE A 126 6.73 4.25 -11.90
C ILE A 126 5.47 4.91 -11.33
N PHE A 127 5.35 4.94 -10.00
CA PHE A 127 4.25 5.61 -9.32
C PHE A 127 4.50 7.13 -9.17
N MET A 128 3.45 7.89 -8.84
CA MET A 128 3.56 9.32 -8.57
C MET A 128 3.88 9.58 -7.10
N THR A 129 4.67 10.59 -6.78
CA THR A 129 5.03 10.92 -5.38
C THR A 129 3.80 11.04 -4.45
N ASP A 130 2.67 11.54 -4.95
CA ASP A 130 1.43 11.64 -4.17
C ASP A 130 0.84 10.28 -3.77
N ASN A 131 1.09 9.20 -4.52
CA ASN A 131 0.63 7.85 -4.16
C ASN A 131 1.21 7.36 -2.84
N LEU A 132 2.40 7.83 -2.46
CA LEU A 132 3.04 7.46 -1.21
C LEU A 132 2.90 8.53 -0.14
N PHE A 133 2.76 9.79 -0.53
CA PHE A 133 2.74 10.91 0.41
C PHE A 133 1.35 11.29 0.91
N GLN A 134 0.29 11.15 0.09
CA GLN A 134 -1.05 11.57 0.47
C GLN A 134 -1.84 10.45 1.15
N ASP A 135 -2.61 10.80 2.20
CA ASP A 135 -3.41 9.84 2.97
C ASP A 135 -4.78 9.52 2.34
N ARG A 136 -5.04 10.04 1.13
CA ARG A 136 -6.32 9.81 0.45
C ARG A 136 -6.24 8.52 -0.36
N LEU A 137 -7.08 7.53 0.00
CA LEU A 137 -7.18 6.23 -0.67
C LEU A 137 -5.86 5.43 -0.64
N VAL A 138 -5.24 5.36 0.54
CA VAL A 138 -3.94 4.68 0.78
C VAL A 138 -3.91 3.26 0.19
N GLU A 139 -4.98 2.48 0.33
CA GLU A 139 -5.01 1.11 -0.21
C GLU A 139 -4.79 1.07 -1.73
N LEU A 140 -5.48 1.92 -2.49
CA LEU A 140 -5.35 1.95 -3.95
C LEU A 140 -4.00 2.51 -4.39
N ALA A 141 -3.54 3.54 -3.69
CA ALA A 141 -2.28 4.20 -3.99
C ALA A 141 -1.08 3.28 -3.70
N MET A 142 -1.10 2.58 -2.57
CA MET A 142 -0.05 1.66 -2.15
C MET A 142 0.06 0.44 -3.05
N MET A 143 -1.01 0.02 -3.74
CA MET A 143 -0.89 -1.04 -4.76
C MET A 143 0.10 -0.66 -5.87
N SER A 144 0.13 0.60 -6.29
CA SER A 144 1.12 1.07 -7.28
C SER A 144 2.55 1.05 -6.73
N VAL A 145 2.72 1.41 -5.45
CA VAL A 145 4.00 1.38 -4.74
C VAL A 145 4.50 -0.05 -4.58
N ILE A 146 3.62 -0.99 -4.22
CA ILE A 146 3.96 -2.41 -4.12
C ILE A 146 4.38 -2.97 -5.48
N ASN A 147 3.63 -2.70 -6.55
CA ASN A 147 3.99 -3.16 -7.89
C ASN A 147 5.36 -2.61 -8.34
N ASN A 148 5.66 -1.34 -8.03
CA ASN A 148 6.97 -0.75 -8.26
C ASN A 148 8.09 -1.48 -7.52
N LEU A 149 7.89 -1.82 -6.25
CA LEU A 149 8.87 -2.53 -5.43
C LEU A 149 9.07 -3.97 -5.88
N CYS A 150 7.99 -4.67 -6.28
CA CYS A 150 8.08 -6.00 -6.91
C CYS A 150 8.91 -5.94 -8.20
N GLU A 151 8.71 -4.93 -9.04
CA GLU A 151 9.50 -4.80 -10.27
C GLU A 151 10.95 -4.43 -9.97
N LEU A 152 11.19 -3.58 -8.97
CA LEU A 152 12.55 -3.27 -8.52
C LEU A 152 13.28 -4.52 -8.02
N LYS A 153 12.58 -5.40 -7.29
CA LYS A 153 13.10 -6.71 -6.89
C LYS A 153 13.48 -7.56 -8.10
N ASN A 154 12.61 -7.66 -9.11
CA ASN A 154 12.91 -8.40 -10.34
C ASN A 154 14.15 -7.85 -11.06
N ILE A 155 14.30 -6.52 -11.11
CA ILE A 155 15.47 -5.86 -11.70
C ILE A 155 16.74 -6.17 -10.88
N ALA A 156 16.64 -6.15 -9.55
CA ALA A 156 17.75 -6.46 -8.66
C ALA A 156 18.23 -7.91 -8.83
N GLU A 157 17.31 -8.87 -8.92
CA GLU A 157 17.62 -10.30 -9.11
C GLU A 157 18.27 -10.56 -10.46
N LYS A 158 17.88 -9.84 -11.52
CA LYS A 158 18.55 -9.90 -12.84
C LYS A 158 19.92 -9.25 -12.84
N SER A 159 20.11 -8.21 -12.01
CA SER A 159 21.35 -7.43 -11.94
C SER A 159 22.39 -8.05 -11.01
N SER A 160 21.98 -8.99 -10.15
CA SER A 160 22.86 -9.80 -9.31
C SER A 160 23.12 -11.13 -10.02
N PRO A 161 24.17 -11.27 -10.87
CA PRO A 161 24.64 -12.59 -11.22
C PRO A 161 24.99 -13.30 -9.91
N ALA A 162 24.41 -14.47 -9.69
CA ALA A 162 24.66 -15.29 -8.50
C ALA A 162 26.16 -15.27 -8.18
N ALA A 163 26.49 -14.70 -7.01
CA ALA A 163 27.83 -14.78 -6.44
C ALA A 163 28.07 -16.22 -5.94
#